data_AF-A0A6B2G7I8-F1
#
_entry.id   AF-A0A6B2G7I8-F1
#
_cell.length_a   1.000
_cell.length_b   1.000
_cell.length_c   1.000
_cell.angle_alpha   90.00
_cell.angle_beta   90.00
_cell.angle_gamma   90.00
#
_symmetry.space_group_name_H-M   'P 1'
#
loop_
_entity.id
_entity.type
_entity.pdbx_description
1 polymer ?
#
loop_
_entity_poly.entity_id
_entity_poly.type
_entity_poly.pdbx_seq_one_letter_code
_entity_poly.pdbx_strand_id
1 'polypeptide(L)'
;MSDFKKFSADNGEFDPQTEADRLSQLCIIGKLKECFPKMKVIGEEGDFKSHHPKSTYDDIEPNISVLKVNCPFEYYKLTEENVVVWVDPLDGTSGFTKGVLHQVVVSLG
;
A
#
# COMPACT_ATOMS: atom_id res chain seq x y z
N MET A 1 -8.01 -4.77 21.68
CA MET A 1 -7.84 -4.14 20.36
C MET A 1 -9.22 -3.78 19.86
N SER A 2 -9.53 -2.50 19.70
CA SER A 2 -10.80 -2.08 19.10
C SER A 2 -10.69 -2.21 17.59
N ASP A 3 -11.36 -3.20 17.02
CA ASP A 3 -11.52 -3.31 15.56
C ASP A 3 -12.30 -2.08 15.09
N PHE A 4 -11.63 -1.22 14.31
CA PHE A 4 -12.30 -0.11 13.64
C PHE A 4 -13.21 -0.71 12.56
N LYS A 5 -14.52 -0.61 12.76
CA LYS A 5 -15.50 -1.04 11.76
C LYS A 5 -15.60 0.04 10.68
N LYS A 6 -15.05 -0.23 9.51
CA LYS A 6 -15.36 0.50 8.28
C LYS A 6 -16.71 -0.03 7.78
N PHE A 7 -17.49 0.82 7.13
CA PHE A 7 -18.74 0.43 6.48
C PHE A 7 -18.64 0.86 5.04
N SER A 8 -19.09 0.01 4.12
CA SER A 8 -19.12 0.34 2.71
C SER A 8 -20.00 1.58 2.50
N ALA A 9 -19.48 2.55 1.73
CA ALA A 9 -20.18 3.78 1.41
C ALA A 9 -21.47 3.55 0.60
N ASP A 10 -21.54 2.43 -0.12
CA ASP A 10 -22.64 2.16 -1.06
C ASP A 10 -23.86 1.58 -0.35
N ASN A 11 -23.66 0.68 0.63
CA ASN A 11 -24.74 -0.17 1.15
C ASN A 11 -24.84 -0.22 2.68
N GLY A 12 -23.88 0.36 3.42
CA GLY A 12 -23.80 0.19 4.88
C GLY A 12 -23.47 -1.24 5.32
N GLU A 13 -23.02 -2.09 4.38
CA GLU A 13 -22.48 -3.40 4.71
C GLU A 13 -21.17 -3.27 5.49
N PHE A 14 -20.93 -4.24 6.37
CA PHE A 14 -19.69 -4.30 7.14
C PHE A 14 -18.50 -4.44 6.19
N ASP A 15 -17.63 -3.44 6.21
CA ASP A 15 -16.41 -3.40 5.43
C ASP A 15 -15.25 -3.69 6.39
N PRO A 16 -14.73 -4.92 6.40
CA PRO A 16 -13.73 -5.31 7.38
C PRO A 16 -12.41 -4.59 7.11
N GLN A 17 -11.77 -4.07 8.16
CA GLN A 17 -10.36 -3.69 8.15
C GLN A 17 -9.65 -4.49 9.24
N THR A 18 -8.64 -5.27 8.85
CA THR A 18 -7.88 -6.12 9.76
C THR A 18 -6.54 -5.49 10.14
N GLU A 19 -5.82 -6.14 11.07
CA GLU A 19 -4.44 -5.76 11.38
C GLU A 19 -3.50 -5.99 10.18
N ALA A 20 -3.81 -6.96 9.31
CA ALA A 20 -3.01 -7.23 8.12
C ALA A 20 -3.05 -6.06 7.12
N ASP A 21 -4.22 -5.46 6.88
CA ASP A 21 -4.35 -4.31 5.98
C ASP A 21 -3.53 -3.12 6.50
N ARG A 22 -3.65 -2.82 7.81
CA ARG A 22 -2.92 -1.72 8.46
C ARG A 22 -1.41 -1.92 8.43
N LEU A 23 -0.92 -3.11 8.79
CA LEU A 23 0.51 -3.39 8.82
C LEU A 23 1.12 -3.46 7.41
N SER A 24 0.38 -4.02 6.44
CA SER A 24 0.77 -4.04 5.03
C SER A 24 0.91 -2.61 4.49
N GLN A 25 -0.07 -1.74 4.75
CA GLN A 25 0.00 -0.33 4.35
C GLN A 25 1.21 0.39 4.95
N LEU A 26 1.43 0.21 6.27
CA LEU A 26 2.57 0.81 6.96
C LEU A 26 3.91 0.36 6.37
N CYS A 27 4.04 -0.93 6.04
CA CYS A 27 5.23 -1.49 5.40
C CYS A 27 5.46 -0.87 4.02
N ILE A 28 4.44 -0.88 3.16
CA ILE A 28 4.52 -0.37 1.78
C ILE A 28 4.82 1.12 1.77
N ILE A 29 3.99 1.93 2.44
CA ILE A 29 4.12 3.39 2.44
C ILE A 29 5.42 3.82 3.13
N GLY A 30 5.80 3.15 4.23
CA GLY A 30 7.05 3.42 4.93
C GLY A 30 8.27 3.28 4.01
N LYS A 31 8.37 2.15 3.29
CA LYS A 31 9.47 1.94 2.35
C LYS A 31 9.43 2.89 1.17
N LEU A 32 8.25 3.13 0.57
CA LEU A 32 8.12 4.07 -0.54
C LEU A 32 8.54 5.49 -0.13
N LYS A 33 8.21 5.94 1.08
CA LYS A 33 8.61 7.25 1.61
C LYS A 33 10.08 7.35 1.99
N GLU A 34 10.71 6.24 2.37
CA GLU A 34 12.16 6.19 2.55
C GLU A 34 12.90 6.34 1.21
N CYS A 35 12.43 5.66 0.17
CA CYS A 35 13.08 5.69 -1.16
C CYS A 35 12.73 6.95 -1.97
N PHE A 36 11.50 7.43 -1.89
CA PHE A 36 10.95 8.54 -2.71
C PHE A 36 10.24 9.55 -1.80
N PRO A 37 10.99 10.33 -0.99
CA PRO A 37 10.43 11.17 0.06
C PRO A 37 9.47 12.25 -0.45
N LYS A 38 9.62 12.70 -1.70
CA LYS A 38 8.81 13.77 -2.28
C LYS A 38 7.58 13.26 -3.03
N MET A 39 7.54 11.97 -3.36
CA MET A 39 6.41 11.34 -4.04
C MET A 39 5.16 11.36 -3.16
N LYS A 40 4.00 11.64 -3.75
CA LYS A 40 2.72 11.55 -3.02
C LYS A 40 2.28 10.09 -2.98
N VAL A 41 1.91 9.60 -1.80
CA VAL A 41 1.39 8.25 -1.59
C VAL A 41 0.08 8.36 -0.84
N ILE A 42 -0.96 7.66 -1.30
CA ILE A 42 -2.30 7.66 -0.71
C ILE A 42 -2.67 6.20 -0.46
N GLY A 43 -2.93 5.85 0.80
CA GLY A 43 -3.36 4.51 1.19
C GLY A 43 -4.86 4.43 1.47
N GLU A 44 -5.46 3.26 1.23
CA GLU A 44 -6.86 2.99 1.52
C GLU A 44 -7.20 3.19 3.01
N GLU A 45 -6.32 2.76 3.91
CA GLU A 45 -6.66 2.54 5.32
C GLU A 45 -6.51 3.80 6.19
N GLY A 46 -6.33 4.95 5.55
CA GLY A 46 -6.23 6.26 6.18
C GLY A 46 -4.85 6.57 6.76
N ASP A 47 -4.74 7.74 7.40
CA ASP A 47 -3.48 8.24 7.93
C ASP A 47 -3.17 7.62 9.30
N PHE A 48 -2.32 6.59 9.32
CA PHE A 48 -1.72 6.10 10.55
C PHE A 48 -0.53 6.98 10.94
N LYS A 49 -0.73 7.84 11.94
CA LYS A 49 0.37 8.63 12.55
C LYS A 49 1.34 7.80 13.40
N SER A 50 1.22 6.47 13.42
CA SER A 50 2.02 5.60 14.27
C SER A 50 3.43 5.45 13.72
N HIS A 51 4.40 5.94 14.50
CA HIS A 51 5.80 5.60 14.34
C HIS A 51 5.94 4.09 14.51
N HIS A 52 6.23 3.37 13.42
CA HIS A 52 6.68 2.00 13.49
C HIS A 52 8.20 1.95 13.33
N PRO A 53 8.87 1.05 14.07
CA PRO A 53 10.33 0.94 14.01
C PRO A 53 10.75 0.58 12.59
N LYS A 54 11.77 1.27 12.08
CA LYS A 54 12.38 1.11 10.75
C LYS A 54 12.60 -0.36 10.35
N SER A 55 12.83 -1.22 11.34
CA SER A 55 13.16 -2.64 11.22
C SER A 55 12.18 -3.51 10.43
N THR A 56 10.94 -3.07 10.14
CA THR A 56 9.95 -3.91 9.45
C THR A 56 10.19 -4.03 7.94
N TYR A 57 10.95 -3.11 7.32
CA TYR A 57 11.13 -3.04 5.86
C TYR A 57 12.57 -2.74 5.41
N ASP A 58 13.53 -2.93 6.33
CA ASP A 58 14.95 -2.69 6.04
C ASP A 58 15.47 -3.63 4.93
N ASP A 59 14.99 -4.88 4.87
CA ASP A 59 15.44 -5.89 3.90
C ASP A 59 14.78 -5.80 2.51
N ILE A 60 13.91 -4.81 2.27
CA ILE A 60 13.27 -4.63 0.96
C ILE A 60 14.22 -3.92 0.01
N GLU A 61 14.63 -4.62 -1.06
CA GLU A 61 15.53 -4.11 -2.09
C GLU A 61 14.84 -4.00 -3.46
N PRO A 62 15.21 -3.03 -4.31
CA PRO A 62 14.70 -2.91 -5.67
C PRO A 62 15.02 -4.16 -6.51
N ASN A 63 14.06 -4.59 -7.34
CA ASN A 63 14.34 -5.65 -8.30
C ASN A 63 15.22 -5.13 -9.45
N ILE A 64 16.49 -5.52 -9.43
CA ILE A 64 17.51 -5.12 -10.42
C ILE A 64 17.12 -5.49 -11.85
N SER A 65 16.30 -6.52 -12.10
CA SER A 65 15.88 -6.85 -13.46
C SER A 65 14.98 -5.78 -14.07
N VAL A 66 14.16 -5.09 -13.27
CA VAL A 66 13.28 -4.00 -13.72
C VAL A 66 14.11 -2.79 -14.17
N LEU A 67 15.19 -2.48 -13.44
CA LEU A 67 16.10 -1.38 -13.76
C LEU A 67 16.86 -1.56 -15.07
N LYS A 68 16.89 -2.77 -15.64
CA LYS A 68 17.49 -3.07 -16.94
C LYS A 68 16.55 -2.80 -18.11
N VAL A 69 15.25 -2.59 -17.84
CA VAL A 69 14.26 -2.30 -18.88
C VAL A 69 14.34 -0.81 -19.23
N ASN A 70 14.37 -0.51 -20.53
CA ASN A 70 14.35 0.88 -20.98
C ASN A 70 13.03 1.54 -20.56
N CYS A 71 13.13 2.64 -19.83
CA CYS A 71 11.98 3.47 -19.53
C CYS A 71 11.44 4.10 -20.84
N PRO A 72 10.13 4.19 -21.05
CA PRO A 72 9.56 4.93 -22.17
C PRO A 72 9.97 6.40 -22.15
N PHE A 73 10.26 6.99 -23.32
CA PHE A 73 10.87 8.32 -23.43
C PHE A 73 9.98 9.44 -22.88
N GLU A 74 8.67 9.24 -22.93
CA GLU A 74 7.65 10.15 -22.39
C GLU A 74 7.77 10.33 -20.87
N TYR A 75 8.39 9.39 -20.16
CA TYR A 75 8.54 9.41 -18.71
C TYR A 75 9.92 9.86 -18.22
N TYR A 76 10.88 10.13 -19.12
CA TYR A 76 12.27 10.48 -18.75
C TYR A 76 12.40 11.76 -17.92
N LYS A 77 11.43 12.66 -18.03
CA LYS A 77 11.45 13.96 -17.33
C LYS A 77 10.59 13.98 -16.07
N LEU A 78 9.97 12.85 -15.70
CA LEU A 78 9.18 12.78 -14.48
C LEU A 78 10.10 12.97 -13.26
N THR A 79 9.65 13.82 -12.34
CA THR A 79 10.21 13.91 -11.00
C THR A 79 9.31 13.14 -10.03
N GLU A 80 9.80 12.86 -8.82
CA GLU A 80 9.00 12.21 -7.76
C GLU A 80 7.67 12.93 -7.51
N GLU A 81 7.69 14.27 -7.54
CA GLU A 81 6.51 15.11 -7.33
C GLU A 81 5.47 15.01 -8.45
N ASN A 82 5.83 14.47 -9.62
CA ASN A 82 4.91 14.22 -10.71
C ASN A 82 4.15 12.89 -10.57
N VAL A 83 4.55 12.04 -9.62
CA VAL A 83 3.98 10.71 -9.40
C VAL A 83 3.12 10.71 -8.14
N VAL A 84 1.94 10.12 -8.27
CA VAL A 84 1.06 9.78 -7.15
C VAL A 84 0.87 8.29 -7.16
N VAL A 85 1.20 7.62 -6.05
CA VAL A 85 0.95 6.19 -5.87
C VAL A 85 -0.28 6.00 -4.98
N TRP A 86 -1.22 5.18 -5.46
CA TRP A 86 -2.37 4.73 -4.70
C TRP A 86 -2.12 3.30 -4.22
N VAL A 87 -2.28 3.07 -2.92
CA VAL A 87 -2.01 1.80 -2.26
C VAL A 87 -3.31 1.23 -1.71
N ASP A 88 -3.69 0.07 -2.22
CA ASP A 88 -4.59 -0.85 -1.54
C ASP A 88 -3.71 -1.98 -0.96
N PRO A 89 -3.51 -1.99 0.37
CA PRO A 89 -2.56 -2.87 1.02
C PRO A 89 -3.01 -4.33 1.07
N LEU A 90 -4.30 -4.59 0.87
CA LEU A 90 -4.93 -5.90 0.89
C LEU A 90 -6.34 -5.77 0.27
N ASP A 91 -6.41 -5.90 -1.05
CA ASP A 91 -7.70 -5.92 -1.75
C ASP A 91 -8.35 -7.29 -1.51
N GLY A 92 -9.67 -7.30 -1.28
CA GLY A 92 -10.42 -8.50 -0.95
C GLY A 92 -10.39 -8.88 0.53
N THR A 93 -10.29 -7.92 1.47
CA THR A 93 -10.26 -8.14 2.93
C THR A 93 -11.40 -9.04 3.43
N SER A 94 -12.62 -8.88 2.91
CA SER A 94 -13.75 -9.76 3.25
C SER A 94 -13.46 -11.22 2.89
N GLY A 95 -12.86 -11.47 1.73
CA GLY A 95 -12.40 -12.81 1.32
C GLY A 95 -11.28 -13.32 2.22
N PHE A 96 -10.32 -12.46 2.58
CA PHE A 96 -9.23 -12.78 3.50
C PHE A 96 -9.75 -13.26 4.86
N THR A 97 -10.71 -12.54 5.47
CA THR A 97 -11.31 -12.95 6.76
C THR A 97 -12.07 -14.29 6.69
N LYS A 98 -12.49 -14.71 5.49
CA LYS A 98 -13.21 -15.97 5.24
C LYS A 98 -12.29 -17.09 4.71
N GLY A 99 -10.99 -16.84 4.56
CA GLY A 99 -10.04 -17.81 4.02
C GLY A 99 -10.11 -18.02 2.50
N VAL A 100 -10.79 -17.14 1.76
CA VAL A 100 -10.89 -17.19 0.29
C VAL A 100 -9.68 -16.49 -0.35
N LEU A 101 -8.49 -17.04 -0.10
CA LEU A 101 -7.22 -16.34 -0.33
C LEU A 101 -6.88 -16.08 -1.80
N HIS A 102 -7.46 -16.83 -2.74
CA HIS A 102 -7.19 -16.65 -4.19
C HIS A 102 -7.79 -15.35 -4.76
N GLN A 103 -8.62 -14.65 -3.99
CA GLN A 103 -9.21 -13.36 -4.34
C GLN A 103 -8.44 -12.18 -3.75
N VAL A 104 -7.42 -12.46 -2.93
CA VAL A 104 -6.68 -11.42 -2.19
C VAL A 104 -5.48 -10.98 -3.01
N VAL A 105 -5.34 -9.67 -3.21
CA VAL A 105 -4.21 -9.08 -3.92
C VAL A 105 -3.66 -7.87 -3.16
N VAL A 106 -2.43 -7.49 -3.47
CA VAL A 106 -1.84 -6.21 -3.03
C VAL A 106 -1.71 -5.34 -4.26
N SER A 107 -2.27 -4.13 -4.23
CA SER A 107 -2.36 -3.26 -5.40
C SER A 107 -1.64 -1.93 -5.16
N LEU A 108 -0.69 -1.63 -6.04
CA LEU A 108 0.02 -0.35 -6.09
C LEU A 108 -0.15 0.21 -7.50
N GLY A 109 -0.84 1.35 -7.61
CA GLY A 109 -1.19 2.00 -8.87
C GLY A 109 -0.66 3.42 -8.98
#